data_AF-A0A7C0Z9P0-F1
#
_entry.id   AF-A0A7C0Z9P0-F1
#
_cell.length_a   1.000
_cell.length_b   1.000
_cell.length_c   1.000
_cell.angle_alpha   90.00
_cell.angle_beta   90.00
_cell.angle_gamma   90.00
#
_symmetry.space_group_name_H-M   'P 1'
#
loop_
_entity.id
_entity.type
_entity.pdbx_description
1 polymer ?
#
loop_
_entity_poly.entity_id
_entity_poly.type
_entity_poly.pdbx_seq_one_letter_code
_entity_poly.pdbx_strand_id
1 'polypeptide(L)' 'MCLGVPMKIVEVKGDSALCEFSGSKREVSLKLLPEAKVGDYVIVHAGFA' A
#
# COMPACT_ATOMS: atom_id res chain seq x y z
N MET A 1 2.98 0.90 19.54
CA MET A 1 1.54 0.96 19.19
C MET A 1 1.44 1.79 17.92
N CYS A 2 1.47 1.15 16.74
CA CYS A 2 1.45 1.88 15.46
C CYS A 2 0.02 1.86 14.90
N LEU A 3 -0.60 3.03 14.71
CA LEU A 3 -1.80 3.16 13.89
C LEU A 3 -1.38 2.98 12.42
N GLY A 4 -2.07 2.11 11.68
CA GLY A 4 -1.82 1.93 10.25
C GLY A 4 -2.06 3.23 9.48
N VAL A 5 -1.27 3.48 8.45
CA VAL A 5 -1.36 4.70 7.64
C VAL A 5 -2.17 4.38 6.38
N PRO A 6 -3.27 5.09 6.11
CA PRO A 6 -3.99 4.94 4.86
C PRO A 6 -3.13 5.49 3.71
N MET A 7 -2.82 4.66 2.72
CA MET A 7 -2.06 5.06 1.54
C MET A 7 -2.81 4.66 0.27
N LYS A 8 -2.70 5.48 -0.78
CA LYS A 8 -3.30 5.18 -2.08
C LYS A 8 -2.32 4.40 -2.94
N ILE A 9 -2.76 3.31 -3.56
CA ILE A 9 -1.95 2.58 -4.54
C ILE A 9 -1.83 3.44 -5.81
N VAL A 10 -0.61 3.82 -6.15
CA VAL A 10 -0.30 4.58 -7.37
C VAL A 10 0.32 3.71 -8.46
N GLU A 11 0.89 2.56 -8.11
CA GLU A 11 1.47 1.59 -9.06
C GLU A 11 1.41 0.18 -8.46
N VAL A 12 1.20 -0.85 -9.29
CA VAL A 12 1.24 -2.26 -8.89
C VAL A 12 2.27 -3.00 -9.75
N LYS A 13 3.13 -3.79 -9.10
CA LYS A 13 4.21 -4.59 -9.68
C LYS A 13 4.19 -6.00 -9.09
N GLY A 14 3.39 -6.88 -9.69
CA GLY A 14 3.21 -8.24 -9.19
C GLY A 14 2.62 -8.23 -7.78
N ASP A 15 3.36 -8.82 -6.83
CA ASP A 15 2.96 -8.89 -5.42
C ASP A 15 3.33 -7.66 -4.57
N SER A 16 3.84 -6.59 -5.20
CA SER A 16 4.18 -5.34 -4.53
C SER A 16 3.45 -4.15 -5.15
N ALA A 17 3.15 -3.14 -4.36
CA ALA A 17 2.55 -1.89 -4.79
C ALA A 17 3.36 -0.70 -4.30
N LEU A 18 3.44 0.35 -5.12
CA LEU A 18 3.87 1.66 -4.68
C LEU A 18 2.64 2.41 -4.18
N CYS A 19 2.65 2.74 -2.90
CA CYS A 19 1.58 3.48 -2.24
C CYS A 19 2.04 4.88 -1.86
N GLU A 20 1.17 5.88 -1.99
CA GLU A 20 1.46 7.28 -1.67
C GLU A 20 0.54 7.81 -0.57
N PHE A 21 1.11 8.58 0.35
CA PHE A 21 0.39 9.37 1.33
C PHE A 21 1.12 10.69 1.59
N SER A 22 0.43 11.82 1.41
CA SER A 22 0.96 13.17 1.63
C SER A 22 2.33 13.41 0.98
N GLY A 23 2.50 12.95 -0.27
CA GLY A 23 3.74 13.07 -1.05
C GLY A 23 4.85 12.08 -0.69
N SER A 24 4.69 11.27 0.36
CA SER A 24 5.60 10.17 0.68
C SER A 24 5.16 8.89 -0.05
N LYS A 25 6.09 8.26 -0.76
CA LYS A 25 5.87 6.98 -1.44
C LYS A 25 6.53 5.84 -0.68
N ARG A 26 5.85 4.70 -0.58
CA ARG A 26 6.38 3.46 0.01
C ARG A 26 6.01 2.27 -0.84
N GLU A 27 6.95 1.34 -0.96
CA GLU A 27 6.64 0.01 -1.48
C GLU A 27 6.00 -0.84 -0.39
N VAL A 28 4.91 -1.52 -0.73
CA VAL A 28 4.08 -2.29 0.18
C VAL A 28 3.78 -3.64 -0.47
N SER A 29 3.95 -4.72 0.29
CA SER A 29 3.58 -6.07 -0.18
C SER A 29 2.06 -6.21 -0.23
N LEU A 30 1.54 -6.70 -1.37
CA LEU A 30 0.13 -7.02 -1.61
C LEU A 30 -0.19 -8.51 -1.38
N LYS A 31 0.73 -9.31 -0.83
CA LYS A 31 0.52 -10.76 -0.64
C LYS A 31 -0.72 -11.11 0.19
N LEU A 32 -1.18 -10.19 1.05
CA LEU A 32 -2.39 -10.37 1.86
C LEU A 32 -3.65 -9.82 1.17
N LEU A 33 -3.49 -9.05 0.10
CA LEU A 33 -4.54 -8.35 -0.66
C LEU A 33 -4.29 -8.49 -2.18
N PRO A 34 -4.41 -9.72 -2.74
CA PRO A 34 -4.11 -9.98 -4.15
C PRO A 34 -5.06 -9.29 -5.13
N GLU A 35 -6.22 -8.82 -4.65
CA GLU A 35 -7.22 -8.09 -5.45
C GLU A 35 -7.04 -6.57 -5.45
N ALA A 36 -6.08 -6.04 -4.68
CA ALA A 36 -5.82 -4.62 -4.60
C ALA A 36 -5.24 -4.08 -5.92
N LYS A 37 -5.73 -2.91 -6.34
CA LYS A 37 -5.40 -2.31 -7.63
C LYS A 37 -5.05 -0.83 -7.49
N VAL A 38 -4.44 -0.28 -8.54
CA VAL A 38 -4.17 1.16 -8.63
C VAL A 38 -5.45 1.95 -8.43
N GLY A 39 -5.40 2.93 -7.54
CA GLY A 39 -6.55 3.75 -7.15
C GLY A 39 -7.15 3.39 -5.79
N ASP A 40 -6.96 2.16 -5.31
CA ASP A 40 -7.46 1.73 -4.01
C ASP A 40 -6.67 2.36 -2.88
N TYR A 41 -7.32 2.51 -1.73
CA TYR A 41 -6.68 2.92 -0.49
C TYR A 41 -6.52 1.71 0.42
N VAL A 42 -5.29 1.49 0.88
CA VAL A 42 -4.92 0.39 1.78
C VAL A 42 -4.39 0.95 3.10
N ILE A 43 -4.63 0.24 4.19
CA ILE A 43 -4.05 0.58 5.50
C ILE A 43 -2.71 -0.15 5.60
N VAL A 44 -1.62 0.60 5.62
CA VAL A 44 -0.28 0.04 5.69
C VAL A 44 0.16 -0.05 7.16
N HIS A 45 0.51 -1.25 7.61
CA HIS A 45 1.09 -1.51 8.93
C HIS A 45 2.43 -2.25 8.79
N ALA A 46 3.50 -1.69 9.36
CA ALA A 46 4.85 -2.29 9.32
C ALA A 46 5.39 -2.64 7.91
N GLY A 47 4.89 -1.98 6.85
CA GLY A 47 5.30 -2.24 5.46
C GLY A 47 4.45 -3.28 4.72
N PHE A 48 3.36 -3.75 5.34
CA PHE A 48 2.40 -4.67 4.74
C PHE A 48 1.03 -3.99 4.63
N ALA A 49 0.33 -4.28 3.54
CA ALA A 49 -1.09 -3.99 3.36
C ALA A 49 -1.83 -5.31 3.33
#